data_AF-A0A924CR46-F1
#
_entry.id   AF-A0A924CR46-F1
#
_cell.length_a   1.000
_cell.length_b   1.000
_cell.length_c   1.000
_cell.angle_alpha   90.00
_cell.angle_beta   90.00
_cell.angle_gamma   90.00
#
_symmetry.space_group_name_H-M   'P 1'
#
loop_
_entity.id
_entity.type
_entity.pdbx_description
1 polymer ?
#
loop_
_entity_poly.entity_id
_entity_poly.type
_entity_poly.pdbx_seq_one_letter_code
_entity_poly.pdbx_strand_id
1 'polypeptide(L)'
;MSTLTTITPMKTCKDHLAAIKTASQEKWGDRWQLELVRSYVQILQKNGDQVAMVNNRKTQIVRAFDAESCTADTLILLYDAIGYELSVSRKLMLQPC
;
A
#
# COMPACT_ATOMS: atom_id res chain seq x y z
N MET A 1 15.79 -15.00 5.67
CA MET A 1 15.56 -14.02 6.74
C MET A 1 14.95 -12.78 6.09
N SER A 2 13.62 -12.67 6.08
CA SER A 2 12.94 -11.49 5.54
C SER A 2 13.03 -10.39 6.60
N THR A 3 13.81 -9.36 6.32
CA THR A 3 13.90 -8.15 7.16
C THR A 3 12.60 -7.38 7.06
N LEU A 4 11.66 -7.71 7.95
CA LEU A 4 10.40 -6.98 8.11
C LEU A 4 10.74 -5.56 8.55
N THR A 5 10.46 -4.59 7.67
CA THR A 5 10.73 -3.18 7.96
C THR A 5 9.44 -2.56 8.46
N THR A 6 9.33 -2.38 9.78
CA THR A 6 8.17 -1.77 10.42
C THR A 6 8.09 -0.29 10.05
N ILE A 7 6.95 0.14 9.50
CA ILE A 7 6.74 1.54 9.12
C ILE A 7 6.05 2.26 10.28
N THR A 8 6.67 3.34 10.75
CA THR A 8 6.09 4.22 11.77
C THR A 8 4.70 4.71 11.31
N PRO A 9 3.66 4.71 12.16
CA PRO A 9 2.36 5.26 11.79
C PRO A 9 2.54 6.73 11.38
N MET A 10 2.35 7.02 10.09
CA MET A 10 2.46 8.37 9.55
C MET A 10 1.16 9.13 9.80
N LYS A 11 1.23 10.47 9.85
CA LYS A 11 0.08 11.30 10.23
C LYS A 11 -0.99 11.37 9.13
N THR A 12 -0.62 11.22 7.86
CA THR A 12 -1.54 11.40 6.74
C THR A 12 -1.41 10.32 5.66
N CYS A 13 -2.47 10.10 4.88
CA CYS A 13 -2.46 9.17 3.74
C CYS A 13 -1.39 9.57 2.70
N LYS A 14 -1.23 10.88 2.48
CA LYS A 14 -0.17 11.45 1.64
C LYS A 14 1.22 10.97 2.03
N ASP A 15 1.55 11.02 3.31
CA ASP A 15 2.88 10.60 3.80
C ASP A 15 3.12 9.11 3.52
N HIS A 16 2.09 8.28 3.78
CA HIS A 16 2.17 6.86 3.50
C HIS A 16 2.34 6.56 2.00
N LEU A 17 1.60 7.24 1.13
CA LEU A 17 1.74 7.10 -0.32
C LEU A 17 3.11 7.57 -0.81
N ALA A 18 3.66 8.64 -0.24
CA ALA A 18 5.02 9.07 -0.54
C ALA A 18 6.06 8.00 -0.14
N ALA A 19 5.91 7.40 1.04
CA ALA A 19 6.78 6.30 1.48
C ALA A 19 6.67 5.07 0.57
N ILE A 20 5.45 4.69 0.18
CA ILE A 20 5.21 3.58 -0.76
C ILE A 20 5.86 3.88 -2.12
N LYS A 21 5.74 5.11 -2.61
CA LYS A 21 6.36 5.52 -3.87
C LYS A 21 7.88 5.37 -3.80
N THR A 22 8.52 5.90 -2.76
CA THR A 22 9.98 5.79 -2.56
C THR A 22 10.41 4.32 -2.50
N ALA A 23 9.77 3.51 -1.66
CA ALA A 23 10.10 2.08 -1.54
C ALA A 23 9.87 1.31 -2.85
N SER A 24 8.81 1.64 -3.59
CA SER A 24 8.54 1.04 -4.91
C SER A 24 9.60 1.43 -5.94
N GLN A 25 10.04 2.69 -5.93
CA GLN A 25 11.11 3.20 -6.81
C GLN A 25 12.46 2.55 -6.48
N GLU A 26 12.79 2.36 -5.19
CA GLU A 26 13.99 1.64 -4.78
C GLU A 26 13.96 0.17 -5.22
N LYS A 27 12.80 -0.48 -5.15
CA LYS A 27 12.63 -1.90 -5.48
C LYS A 27 12.59 -2.19 -6.97
N TRP A 28 11.94 -1.34 -7.76
CA TRP A 28 11.60 -1.61 -9.17
C TRP A 28 12.04 -0.51 -10.15
N GLY A 29 12.69 0.55 -9.67
CA GLY A 29 13.17 1.66 -10.51
C GLY A 29 12.05 2.37 -11.26
N ASP A 30 12.29 2.75 -12.51
CA ASP A 30 11.34 3.51 -13.33
C ASP A 30 10.04 2.74 -13.63
N ARG A 31 10.05 1.41 -13.49
CA ARG A 31 8.87 0.56 -13.71
C ARG A 31 8.00 0.39 -12.47
N TRP A 32 8.30 1.10 -11.38
CA TRP A 32 7.64 0.93 -10.10
C TRP A 32 6.12 0.99 -10.14
N GLN A 33 5.52 1.90 -10.93
CA GLN A 33 4.06 2.00 -11.00
C GLN A 33 3.44 0.74 -11.58
N LEU A 34 4.03 0.18 -12.63
CA LEU A 34 3.50 -1.01 -13.28
C LEU A 34 3.64 -2.24 -12.36
N GLU A 35 4.81 -2.38 -11.72
CA GLU A 35 5.08 -3.50 -10.82
C GLU A 35 4.25 -3.43 -9.53
N LEU A 36 4.03 -2.23 -9.00
CA LEU A 36 3.15 -2.01 -7.85
C LEU A 36 1.72 -2.45 -8.16
N VAL A 37 1.17 -2.05 -9.31
CA VAL A 37 -0.17 -2.45 -9.72
C VAL A 37 -0.26 -3.97 -9.94
N ARG A 38 0.77 -4.58 -10.54
CA ARG A 38 0.82 -6.05 -10.71
C ARG A 38 0.80 -6.77 -9.37
N SER A 39 1.64 -6.34 -8.43
CA SER A 39 1.71 -6.92 -7.08
C SER A 39 0.40 -6.73 -6.32
N TYR A 40 -0.19 -5.53 -6.38
CA TYR A 40 -1.50 -5.24 -5.80
C TYR A 40 -2.61 -6.15 -6.33
N VAL A 41 -2.66 -6.38 -7.65
CA VAL A 41 -3.64 -7.28 -8.27
C VAL A 41 -3.42 -8.73 -7.83
N GLN A 42 -2.17 -9.19 -7.76
CA GLN A 42 -1.87 -10.54 -7.27
C GLN A 42 -2.37 -10.76 -5.84
N ILE A 43 -2.23 -9.75 -4.97
CA ILE A 43 -2.75 -9.81 -3.60
C ILE A 43 -4.28 -9.83 -3.59
N LEU A 44 -4.94 -8.96 -4.37
CA LEU A 44 -6.40 -8.96 -4.49
C LEU A 44 -6.95 -10.32 -4.95
N GLN A 45 -6.32 -10.94 -5.95
CA GLN A 45 -6.71 -12.26 -6.45
C GLN A 45 -6.52 -13.35 -5.40
N LYS A 46 -5.41 -13.31 -4.64
CA LYS A 46 -5.18 -14.21 -3.49
C LYS A 46 -6.24 -14.04 -2.40
N ASN A 47 -6.72 -12.80 -2.21
CA ASN A 47 -7.78 -12.48 -1.24
C ASN A 47 -9.19 -12.75 -1.77
N GLY A 48 -9.34 -13.25 -2.99
CA GLY A 48 -10.62 -13.70 -3.56
C GLY A 48 -11.20 -12.83 -4.68
N ASP A 49 -10.63 -11.67 -5.00
CA ASP A 49 -11.06 -10.84 -6.14
C ASP A 49 -10.46 -11.38 -7.45
N GLN A 50 -11.06 -12.43 -7.99
CA GLN A 50 -10.61 -13.10 -9.23
C GLN A 50 -10.75 -12.24 -10.49
N VAL A 51 -11.53 -11.15 -10.44
CA VAL A 51 -11.72 -10.23 -11.58
C VAL A 51 -10.79 -9.02 -11.53
N ALA A 52 -9.96 -8.90 -10.48
CA ALA A 52 -8.91 -7.90 -10.43
C ALA A 52 -7.94 -8.09 -11.59
N MET A 53 -7.71 -7.04 -12.37
CA MET A 53 -6.80 -7.04 -13.51
C MET A 53 -5.92 -5.79 -13.48
N VAL A 54 -4.70 -5.88 -14.01
CA VAL A 54 -3.79 -4.73 -14.07
C VAL A 54 -4.44 -3.55 -14.78
N ASN A 55 -5.13 -3.78 -15.90
CA ASN A 55 -5.76 -2.70 -16.66
C ASN A 55 -6.89 -1.99 -15.91
N ASN A 56 -7.67 -2.69 -15.07
CA ASN A 56 -8.78 -2.08 -14.33
C ASN A 56 -8.32 -1.40 -13.03
N ARG A 57 -7.28 -1.92 -12.37
CA ARG A 57 -6.73 -1.33 -11.13
C ARG A 57 -5.69 -0.24 -11.38
N LYS A 58 -4.99 -0.24 -12.53
CA LYS A 58 -3.95 0.76 -12.83
C LYS A 58 -4.45 2.20 -12.66
N THR A 59 -5.58 2.55 -13.26
CA THR A 59 -6.12 3.91 -13.17
C THR A 59 -6.49 4.29 -11.73
N GLN A 60 -7.03 3.34 -10.95
CA GLN A 60 -7.36 3.57 -9.55
C GLN A 60 -6.11 3.86 -8.72
N ILE A 61 -5.07 3.04 -8.87
CA ILE A 61 -3.81 3.21 -8.12
C ILE A 61 -3.11 4.50 -8.53
N VAL A 62 -2.96 4.77 -9.83
CA VAL A 62 -2.34 6.02 -10.30
C VAL A 62 -3.06 7.25 -9.74
N ARG A 63 -4.40 7.27 -9.80
CA ARG A 63 -5.19 8.35 -9.22
C ARG A 63 -5.01 8.50 -7.72
N ALA A 64 -4.81 7.40 -6.98
CA ALA A 64 -4.54 7.48 -5.54
C ALA A 64 -3.23 8.23 -5.25
N PHE A 65 -2.19 8.00 -6.06
CA PHE A 65 -0.93 8.74 -5.95
C PHE A 65 -1.08 10.20 -6.39
N ASP A 66 -1.78 10.46 -7.49
CA ASP A 66 -1.98 11.83 -8.00
C ASP A 66 -2.83 12.68 -7.03
N ALA A 67 -3.87 12.08 -6.44
CA ALA A 67 -4.74 12.72 -5.47
C ALA A 67 -4.21 12.68 -4.02
N GLU A 68 -3.08 12.00 -3.80
CA GLU A 68 -2.47 11.79 -2.48
C GLU A 68 -3.45 11.22 -1.43
N SER A 69 -4.39 10.38 -1.88
CA SER A 69 -5.50 9.89 -1.07
C SER A 69 -5.99 8.52 -1.52
N CYS A 70 -6.26 7.63 -0.57
CA CYS A 70 -6.90 6.34 -0.79
C CYS A 70 -7.61 5.85 0.48
N THR A 71 -8.36 4.75 0.37
CA THR A 71 -8.96 4.09 1.53
C THR A 71 -7.89 3.34 2.34
N ALA A 72 -8.16 3.10 3.62
CA ALA A 72 -7.27 2.34 4.49
C ALA A 72 -6.98 0.93 3.94
N ASP A 73 -7.99 0.25 3.40
CA ASP A 73 -7.80 -1.08 2.78
C ASP A 73 -6.86 -1.03 1.58
N THR A 74 -7.01 -0.01 0.72
CA THR A 74 -6.08 0.20 -0.40
C THR A 74 -4.67 0.41 0.12
N LEU A 75 -4.51 1.19 1.18
CA LEU A 75 -3.22 1.48 1.77
C LEU A 75 -2.54 0.21 2.32
N ILE A 76 -3.27 -0.62 3.06
CA ILE A 76 -2.79 -1.89 3.61
C ILE A 76 -2.30 -2.80 2.48
N LEU A 77 -3.10 -2.94 1.42
CA LEU A 77 -2.75 -3.76 0.26
C LEU A 77 -1.56 -3.20 -0.52
N LEU A 78 -1.41 -1.88 -0.61
CA LEU A 78 -0.24 -1.26 -1.23
C LEU A 78 1.04 -1.51 -0.42
N TYR A 79 0.95 -1.51 0.90
CA TYR A 79 2.08 -1.89 1.76
C TYR A 79 2.45 -3.36 1.59
N ASP A 80 1.47 -4.25 1.58
CA ASP A 80 1.72 -5.67 1.31
C ASP A 80 2.34 -5.87 -0.08
N ALA A 81 1.89 -5.09 -1.08
CA ALA A 81 2.42 -5.14 -2.44
C ALA A 81 3.92 -4.81 -2.53
N ILE A 82 4.43 -3.93 -1.68
CA ILE A 82 5.87 -3.62 -1.59
C ILE A 82 6.62 -4.58 -0.67
N GLY A 83 5.92 -5.44 0.08
CA GLY A 83 6.49 -6.41 1.03
C GLY A 83 6.68 -5.85 2.43
N TYR A 84 5.90 -4.84 2.81
CA TYR A 84 5.91 -4.21 4.12
C TYR A 84 4.59 -4.48 4.82
N GLU A 85 4.63 -4.77 6.12
CA GLU A 85 3.43 -4.94 6.93
C GLU A 85 3.09 -3.62 7.63
N LEU A 86 1.85 -3.16 7.47
CA LEU A 86 1.38 -1.98 8.19
C LEU A 86 0.96 -2.39 9.61
N SER A 87 1.83 -2.18 10.60
CA SER A 87 1.47 -2.37 12.01
C SER A 87 0.56 -1.24 12.48
N VAL A 88 -0.76 -1.41 12.38
CA VAL A 88 -1.72 -0.49 12.98
C VAL A 88 -1.75 -0.73 14.49
N SER A 89 -0.89 -0.03 15.23
CA SER A 89 -1.00 0.07 16.67
C SER A 89 -2.26 0.86 17.01
N ARG A 90 -3.39 0.16 17.15
CA ARG A 90 -4.63 0.74 17.69
C ARG A 90 -4.36 1.10 19.14
N LYS A 91 -3.90 2.33 19.39
CA LYS A 91 -3.87 2.91 20.74
C LYS A 91 -5.33 3.09 21.15
N LEU A 92 -5.95 2.03 21.66
CA LEU A 92 -7.19 2.11 22.40
C LEU A 92 -6.93 3.12 23.52
N MET A 93 -7.46 4.33 23.37
CA MET A 93 -7.64 5.24 24.49
C MET A 93 -8.69 4.60 25.40
N LEU A 94 -8.26 3.64 26.23
CA LEU A 94 -8.91 3.38 27.50
C LEU A 94 -8.54 4.57 28.38
N GLN A 95 -9.36 5.62 28.34
CA GLN A 95 -9.43 6.55 29.45
C GLN A 95 -10.11 5.79 30.60
N PRO A 96 -9.44 5.57 31.75
CA PRO A 96 -10.17 5.21 32.95
C PRO A 96 -11.00 6.43 33.38
N CYS A 97 -12.32 6.24 33.46
CA CYS A 97 -13.18 7.10 34.28
C CYS A 97 -12.85 6.87 35.77
#